data_AF-A0A969DYT5-F1
#
_entry.id   AF-A0A969DYT5-F1
#
_cell.length_a   1.000
_cell.length_b   1.000
_cell.length_c   1.000
_cell.angle_alpha   90.00
_cell.angle_beta   90.00
_cell.angle_gamma   90.00
#
_symmetry.space_group_name_H-M   'P 1'
#
loop_
_entity.id
_entity.type
_entity.pdbx_description
1 polymer ?
#
loop_
_entity_poly.entity_id
_entity_poly.type
_entity_poly.pdbx_seq_one_letter_code
_entity_poly.pdbx_strand_id
1 'polypeptide(L)'
;MTESSPGTATASADSDAAPTPVAESSVTQSANADPFRDAVNAATQAAELAQIASSSEDWNIIAQHWTDAVDGMKAVSSDHPRYDVAQQKISEYQRNLDYALRLAAS
;
A
#
# COMPACT_ATOMS: atom_id res chain seq x y z
N MET A 1 58.04 -42.74 10.55
CA MET A 1 57.09 -41.65 10.26
C MET A 1 57.42 -40.50 11.20
N THR A 2 57.71 -39.34 10.61
CA THR A 2 57.84 -37.99 11.20
C THR A 2 56.75 -37.72 12.25
N GLU A 3 57.00 -37.23 13.46
CA GLU A 3 57.48 -35.93 13.96
C GLU A 3 56.33 -35.09 14.58
N SER A 4 56.61 -34.53 15.76
CA SER A 4 56.16 -33.24 16.32
C SER A 4 54.69 -32.98 16.71
N SER A 5 54.54 -32.89 18.04
CA SER A 5 53.75 -31.98 18.91
C SER A 5 52.59 -31.13 18.36
N PRO A 6 51.49 -30.98 19.13
CA PRO A 6 50.56 -29.86 18.96
C PRO A 6 51.17 -28.56 19.51
N GLY A 7 51.24 -27.56 18.65
CA GLY A 7 51.68 -26.20 18.98
C GLY A 7 50.56 -25.34 19.57
N THR A 8 50.90 -24.70 20.69
CA THR A 8 50.62 -23.30 21.08
C THR A 8 49.18 -22.78 21.30
N ALA A 9 49.07 -22.15 22.46
CA ALA A 9 47.98 -21.38 23.04
C ALA A 9 47.58 -20.09 22.28
N THR A 10 46.36 -19.63 22.58
CA THR A 10 45.87 -18.25 22.75
C THR A 10 46.50 -17.12 21.92
N ALA A 11 45.64 -16.43 21.16
CA ALA A 11 45.74 -15.00 20.92
C ALA A 11 44.31 -14.39 20.86
N SER A 12 44.01 -13.50 21.80
CA SER A 12 42.86 -12.59 21.77
C SER A 12 43.32 -11.20 21.35
N ALA A 13 42.40 -10.50 20.66
CA ALA A 13 42.25 -9.05 20.48
C ALA A 13 43.12 -8.32 19.43
N ASP A 14 42.48 -7.75 18.41
CA ASP A 14 42.16 -6.30 18.29
C ASP A 14 41.28 -6.09 17.02
N SER A 15 40.01 -5.69 17.14
CA SER A 15 39.45 -4.32 17.03
C SER A 15 39.45 -3.71 15.62
N ASP A 16 38.29 -3.10 15.32
CA ASP A 16 38.04 -2.08 14.30
C ASP A 16 37.75 -2.52 12.85
N ALA A 17 36.49 -2.88 12.62
CA ALA A 17 35.81 -2.57 11.37
C ALA A 17 34.46 -1.96 11.72
N ALA A 18 34.38 -0.64 11.60
CA ALA A 18 33.17 0.15 11.78
C ALA A 18 32.00 -0.47 10.99
N PRO A 19 30.83 -0.72 11.62
CA PRO A 19 29.63 -0.86 10.84
C PRO A 19 29.33 0.52 10.27
N THR A 20 29.56 0.73 8.98
CA THR A 20 28.82 1.76 8.24
C THR A 20 27.34 1.53 8.55
N PRO A 21 26.63 2.50 9.15
CA PRO A 21 25.18 2.46 9.16
C PRO A 21 24.79 2.81 7.73
N VAL A 22 24.76 1.80 6.86
CA VAL A 22 23.99 1.92 5.62
C VAL A 22 22.59 2.21 6.11
N ALA A 23 22.13 3.42 5.82
CA ALA A 23 20.78 3.86 6.09
C ALA A 23 19.83 2.91 5.36
N GLU A 24 19.45 1.82 6.02
CA GLU A 24 18.22 1.08 5.77
C GLU A 24 17.08 1.91 6.35
N SER A 25 16.96 3.13 5.80
CA SER A 25 15.80 3.96 6.00
C SER A 25 14.59 3.16 5.55
N SER A 26 13.65 3.00 6.48
CA SER A 26 12.25 2.65 6.25
C SER A 26 11.93 1.23 5.77
N VAL A 27 12.45 0.21 6.46
CA VAL A 27 11.61 -0.99 6.73
C VAL A 27 10.80 -0.74 7.98
N THR A 28 10.01 0.32 7.97
CA THR A 28 8.80 0.39 8.79
C THR A 28 7.65 0.18 7.82
N GLN A 29 7.66 -1.01 7.20
CA GLN A 29 6.47 -1.58 6.60
C GLN A 29 5.45 -1.67 7.72
N SER A 30 4.63 -0.63 7.84
CA SER A 30 3.50 -0.56 8.74
C SER A 30 2.66 -1.80 8.44
N ALA A 31 2.83 -2.84 9.24
CA ALA A 31 1.91 -3.94 9.23
C ALA A 31 0.52 -3.32 9.44
N ASN A 32 -0.34 -3.49 8.43
CA ASN A 32 -1.81 -3.50 8.46
C ASN A 32 -2.60 -2.41 7.69
N ALA A 33 -1.99 -1.48 6.96
CA ALA A 33 -2.74 -0.60 6.04
C ALA A 33 -2.23 -0.76 4.59
N ASP A 34 -3.06 -1.32 3.71
CA ASP A 34 -2.80 -1.44 2.27
C ASP A 34 -3.78 -0.51 1.53
N PRO A 35 -3.37 0.74 1.21
CA PRO A 35 -4.25 1.72 0.59
C PRO A 35 -4.77 1.25 -0.77
N PHE A 36 -4.02 0.40 -1.49
CA PHE A 36 -4.48 -0.14 -2.76
C PHE A 36 -5.64 -1.11 -2.54
N ARG A 37 -5.46 -2.09 -1.64
CA ARG A 37 -6.51 -3.07 -1.33
C ARG A 37 -7.76 -2.40 -0.78
N ASP A 38 -7.59 -1.47 0.15
CA ASP A 38 -8.71 -0.80 0.82
C ASP A 38 -9.48 0.07 -0.19
N ALA A 39 -8.79 0.73 -1.13
CA ALA A 39 -9.41 1.45 -2.23
C ALA A 39 -10.21 0.54 -3.19
N VAL A 40 -9.65 -0.61 -3.55
CA VAL A 40 -10.36 -1.60 -4.40
C VAL A 40 -11.62 -2.11 -3.70
N ASN A 41 -11.55 -2.35 -2.39
CA ASN A 41 -12.71 -2.77 -1.60
C ASN A 41 -13.81 -1.69 -1.58
N ALA A 42 -13.44 -0.42 -1.43
CA ALA A 42 -14.39 0.69 -1.48
C ALA A 42 -15.05 0.81 -2.88
N ALA A 43 -14.25 0.74 -3.95
CA ALA A 43 -14.77 0.74 -5.33
C ALA A 43 -15.71 -0.44 -5.61
N THR A 44 -15.42 -1.61 -5.05
CA THR A 44 -16.25 -2.82 -5.21
C THR A 44 -17.60 -2.62 -4.52
N GLN A 45 -17.61 -2.15 -3.27
CA GLN A 45 -18.85 -1.81 -2.56
C GLN A 45 -19.67 -0.75 -3.30
N ALA A 46 -19.01 0.30 -3.82
CA ALA A 46 -19.67 1.33 -4.61
C ALA A 46 -20.37 0.74 -5.85
N ALA A 47 -19.69 -0.16 -6.57
CA ALA A 47 -20.22 -0.80 -7.76
C ALA A 47 -21.38 -1.75 -7.45
N GLU A 48 -21.28 -2.53 -6.37
CA GLU A 48 -22.34 -3.43 -5.92
C GLU A 48 -23.60 -2.65 -5.49
N LEU A 49 -23.44 -1.60 -4.69
CA LEU A 49 -24.54 -0.75 -4.26
C LEU A 49 -25.22 -0.04 -5.44
N ALA A 50 -24.44 0.41 -6.44
CA ALA A 50 -24.97 1.06 -7.62
C ALA A 50 -25.92 0.18 -8.46
N GLN A 51 -25.84 -1.15 -8.32
CA GLN A 51 -26.75 -2.07 -9.02
C GLN A 51 -28.16 -2.06 -8.44
N ILE A 52 -28.32 -1.69 -7.16
CA ILE A 52 -29.58 -1.75 -6.44
C ILE A 52 -30.08 -0.37 -5.96
N ALA A 53 -29.30 0.69 -6.17
CA ALA A 53 -29.66 2.05 -5.77
C ALA A 53 -30.94 2.53 -6.46
N SER A 54 -31.82 3.13 -5.67
CA SER A 54 -33.13 3.59 -6.13
C SER A 54 -33.47 5.02 -5.71
N SER A 55 -32.65 5.61 -4.83
CA SER A 55 -32.84 6.94 -4.29
C SER A 55 -31.58 7.79 -4.39
N SER A 56 -31.75 9.12 -4.36
CA SER A 56 -30.64 10.06 -4.30
C SER A 56 -29.75 9.85 -3.06
N GLU A 57 -30.34 9.38 -1.95
CA GLU A 57 -29.60 9.03 -0.74
C GLU A 57 -28.70 7.81 -0.94
N ASP A 58 -29.17 6.76 -1.63
CA ASP A 58 -28.33 5.62 -2.03
C ASP A 58 -27.14 6.08 -2.88
N TRP A 59 -27.39 6.99 -3.83
CA TRP A 59 -26.35 7.54 -4.69
C TRP A 59 -25.32 8.39 -3.93
N ASN A 60 -25.74 9.08 -2.86
CA ASN A 60 -24.81 9.77 -1.97
C ASN A 60 -23.89 8.81 -1.20
N ILE A 61 -24.40 7.64 -0.78
CA ILE A 61 -23.58 6.60 -0.15
C ILE A 61 -22.59 6.01 -1.16
N ILE A 62 -23.04 5.74 -2.38
CA ILE A 62 -22.17 5.27 -3.47
C ILE A 62 -21.07 6.29 -3.78
N ALA A 63 -21.40 7.58 -3.81
CA ALA A 63 -20.43 8.64 -4.03
C ALA A 63 -19.36 8.69 -2.92
N GLN A 64 -19.74 8.45 -1.66
CA GLN A 64 -18.76 8.33 -0.56
C GLN A 64 -17.79 7.18 -0.80
N HIS A 65 -18.29 5.98 -1.16
CA HIS A 65 -17.41 4.85 -1.46
C HIS A 65 -16.50 5.10 -2.67
N TRP A 66 -16.97 5.77 -3.73
CA TRP A 66 -16.10 6.15 -4.83
C TRP A 66 -15.05 7.19 -4.43
N THR A 67 -15.39 8.11 -3.52
CA THR A 67 -14.44 9.08 -2.95
C THR A 67 -13.33 8.37 -2.18
N ASP A 68 -13.69 7.45 -1.29
CA ASP A 68 -12.73 6.63 -0.53
C ASP A 68 -11.84 5.82 -1.46
N ALA A 69 -12.39 5.26 -2.53
CA ALA A 69 -11.63 4.52 -3.54
C ALA A 69 -10.63 5.42 -4.28
N VAL A 70 -11.04 6.63 -4.69
CA VAL A 70 -10.15 7.59 -5.35
C VAL A 70 -9.02 8.01 -4.42
N ASP A 71 -9.34 8.33 -3.17
CA ASP A 71 -8.36 8.82 -2.21
C ASP A 71 -7.40 7.72 -1.75
N GLY A 72 -7.88 6.50 -1.58
CA GLY A 72 -7.03 5.34 -1.32
C GLY A 72 -6.08 5.05 -2.49
N MET A 73 -6.53 5.15 -3.74
CA MET A 73 -5.63 5.00 -4.91
C MET A 73 -4.57 6.10 -4.98
N LYS A 74 -4.89 7.34 -4.61
CA LYS A 74 -3.90 8.44 -4.50
C LYS A 74 -2.90 8.22 -3.38
N ALA A 75 -3.29 7.54 -2.30
CA ALA A 75 -2.43 7.26 -1.15
C ALA A 75 -1.44 6.11 -1.38
N VAL A 76 -1.55 5.38 -2.51
CA VAL A 76 -0.59 4.34 -2.88
C VAL A 76 0.76 4.97 -3.20
N SER A 77 1.80 4.60 -2.43
CA SER A 77 3.18 5.06 -2.64
C SER A 77 3.74 4.59 -3.99
N SER A 78 4.66 5.36 -4.57
CA SER A 78 5.38 5.01 -5.82
C SER A 78 6.14 3.69 -5.73
N ASP A 79 6.56 3.29 -4.53
CA ASP A 79 7.30 2.04 -4.29
C ASP A 79 6.36 0.82 -4.16
N HIS A 80 5.05 1.05 -4.13
CA HIS A 80 4.07 -0.02 -4.05
C HIS A 80 4.00 -0.80 -5.38
N PRO A 81 3.98 -2.15 -5.37
CA PRO A 81 3.97 -2.96 -6.60
C PRO A 81 2.74 -2.75 -7.49
N ARG A 82 1.70 -2.07 -7.00
CA ARG A 82 0.49 -1.71 -7.74
C ARG A 82 0.34 -0.22 -8.04
N TYR A 83 1.39 0.59 -7.85
CA TYR A 83 1.32 2.04 -8.04
C TYR A 83 0.78 2.42 -9.44
N ASP A 84 1.33 1.86 -10.51
CA ASP A 84 0.88 2.18 -11.87
C ASP A 84 -0.59 1.82 -12.10
N VAL A 85 -1.04 0.70 -11.52
CA VAL A 85 -2.45 0.29 -11.56
C VAL A 85 -3.32 1.26 -10.77
N ALA A 86 -2.85 1.72 -9.61
CA ALA A 86 -3.55 2.70 -8.79
C ALA A 86 -3.76 4.01 -9.57
N GLN A 87 -2.70 4.53 -10.20
CA GLN A 87 -2.76 5.75 -11.01
C GLN A 87 -3.76 5.64 -12.17
N GLN A 88 -3.79 4.48 -12.85
CA GLN A 88 -4.78 4.23 -13.90
C GLN A 88 -6.22 4.18 -13.35
N LYS A 89 -6.42 3.56 -12.18
CA LYS A 89 -7.74 3.42 -11.55
C LYS A 89 -8.32 4.73 -11.04
N ILE A 90 -7.50 5.72 -10.67
CA ILE A 90 -7.98 7.04 -10.23
C ILE A 90 -8.92 7.67 -11.26
N SER A 91 -8.55 7.67 -12.54
CA SER A 91 -9.39 8.27 -13.60
C SER A 91 -10.71 7.52 -13.78
N GLU A 92 -10.70 6.19 -13.65
CA GLU A 92 -11.91 5.37 -13.71
C GLU A 92 -12.85 5.67 -12.54
N TYR A 93 -12.32 5.67 -11.32
CA TYR A 93 -13.11 5.90 -10.12
C TYR A 93 -13.65 7.33 -10.03
N GLN A 94 -12.91 8.33 -10.53
CA GLN A 94 -13.40 9.71 -10.64
C GLN A 94 -14.61 9.82 -11.56
N ARG A 95 -14.62 9.14 -12.72
CA ARG A 95 -15.78 9.15 -13.62
C ARG A 95 -17.01 8.51 -12.97
N ASN A 96 -16.80 7.46 -12.18
CA ASN A 96 -17.88 6.79 -11.45
C ASN A 96 -18.40 7.67 -10.29
N LEU A 97 -17.50 8.37 -9.59
CA LEU A 97 -17.85 9.37 -8.58
C LEU A 97 -18.70 10.49 -9.19
N ASP A 98 -18.26 11.07 -10.30
CA ASP A 98 -19.00 12.14 -11.01
C ASP A 98 -20.40 11.68 -11.41
N TYR A 99 -20.53 10.43 -11.86
CA TYR A 99 -21.82 9.84 -12.19
C TYR A 99 -22.72 9.70 -10.96
N ALA A 100 -22.19 9.15 -9.86
CA ALA A 100 -22.93 9.00 -8.61
C ALA A 100 -23.38 10.35 -8.04
N LEU A 101 -22.51 11.38 -8.06
CA LEU A 101 -22.85 12.73 -7.59
C LEU A 101 -23.97 13.37 -8.42
N ARG A 102 -24.01 13.15 -9.74
CA ARG A 102 -25.10 13.65 -10.59
C ARG A 102 -26.44 13.03 -10.23
N LEU A 103 -26.46 11.74 -9.91
CA LEU A 103 -27.68 11.03 -9.51
C LEU A 103 -28.08 11.32 -8.06
N ALA A 104 -27.13 11.62 -7.18
CA ALA A 104 -27.43 12.08 -5.84
C ALA A 104 -28.08 13.47 -5.82
N ALA A 105 -27.87 14.27 -6.87
CA ALA A 105 -28.41 15.62 -7.01
C ALA A 105 -29.72 15.69 -7.82
N SER A 106 -30.21 14.57 -8.37
CA SER A 106 -31.45 14.50 -9.16
C SER A 106 -32.67 14.22 -8.30
#